data_AF-A0A2N1NNM8-F1
#
_entry.id   AF-A0A2N1NNM8-F1
#
_cell.length_a   1.000
_cell.length_b   1.000
_cell.length_c   1.000
_cell.angle_alpha   90.00
_cell.angle_beta   90.00
_cell.angle_gamma   90.00
#
_symmetry.space_group_name_H-M   'P 1'
#
loop_
_entity.id
_entity.type
_entity.pdbx_description
1 polymer ?
#
loop_
_entity_poly.entity_id
_entity_poly.type
_entity_poly.pdbx_seq_one_letter_code
_entity_poly.pdbx_strand_id
1 'polypeptide(L)'
;MYKFLTGDSSALSNWSYFNNQSLVILIVLFSLLVVVYLMNLFIGLLNMAINKDNERVSYLKQKAEVLAEIELFYLLPNQRRWESWFPEVIYYYANADKTREEIKRLISSNEWNADAFPEMKKDLFKKL
;
A
#
# COMPACT_ATOMS: atom_id res chain seq x y z
N MET A 1 8.95 -21.46 -21.61
CA MET A 1 7.78 -20.57 -21.60
C MET A 1 7.97 -19.36 -20.68
N TYR A 2 8.14 -19.53 -19.35
CA TYR A 2 8.28 -18.36 -18.44
C TYR A 2 9.48 -17.45 -18.77
N LYS A 3 10.61 -18.03 -19.20
CA LYS A 3 11.77 -17.26 -19.68
C LYS A 3 11.46 -16.37 -20.89
N PHE A 4 10.56 -16.82 -21.77
CA PHE A 4 10.16 -16.03 -22.93
C PHE A 4 9.35 -14.78 -22.52
N LEU A 5 8.59 -14.86 -21.41
CA LEU A 5 7.87 -13.73 -20.85
C LEU A 5 8.80 -12.61 -20.36
N THR A 6 10.00 -12.98 -19.90
CA THR A 6 11.03 -12.02 -19.47
C THR A 6 11.93 -11.57 -20.62
N GLY A 7 11.60 -11.90 -21.88
CA GLY A 7 12.36 -11.55 -23.07
C GLY A 7 13.57 -12.46 -23.34
N ASP A 8 13.75 -13.54 -22.59
CA ASP A 8 14.85 -14.48 -22.79
C ASP A 8 14.48 -15.50 -23.90
N SER A 9 15.10 -15.30 -25.07
CA SER A 9 14.92 -16.12 -26.26
C SER A 9 15.62 -17.49 -26.16
N SER A 10 16.41 -17.76 -25.12
CA SER A 10 16.95 -19.11 -24.85
C SER A 10 15.86 -20.15 -24.64
N ALA A 11 14.64 -19.72 -24.31
CA ALA A 11 13.46 -20.58 -24.28
C ALA A 11 13.14 -21.24 -25.64
N LEU A 12 13.63 -20.66 -26.75
CA LEU A 12 13.41 -21.11 -28.12
C LEU A 12 14.64 -21.79 -28.73
N SER A 13 15.80 -21.77 -28.06
CA SER A 13 17.08 -22.18 -28.67
C SER A 13 17.17 -23.66 -29.05
N ASN A 14 16.33 -24.52 -28.48
CA ASN A 14 16.39 -25.98 -28.67
C ASN A 14 15.44 -26.54 -29.74
N TRP A 15 14.69 -25.71 -30.48
CA TRP A 15 13.58 -26.21 -31.31
C TRP A 15 13.76 -25.99 -32.81
N SER A 16 13.42 -27.03 -33.58
CA SER A 16 13.19 -27.02 -35.03
C SER A 16 11.85 -26.33 -35.41
N TYR A 17 11.48 -25.25 -34.72
CA TYR A 17 10.18 -24.58 -34.93
C TYR A 17 10.14 -23.78 -36.23
N PHE A 18 11.30 -23.37 -36.78
CA PHE A 18 11.40 -22.73 -38.09
C PHE A 18 10.83 -23.58 -39.23
N ASN A 19 10.78 -24.90 -39.05
CA ASN A 19 10.23 -25.82 -40.04
C ASN A 19 8.69 -25.86 -40.04
N ASN A 20 8.03 -25.20 -39.08
CA ASN A 20 6.57 -25.17 -38.94
C ASN A 20 6.08 -23.72 -38.96
N GLN A 21 5.60 -23.27 -40.11
CA GLN A 21 5.14 -21.89 -40.33
C GLN A 21 4.10 -21.42 -39.31
N SER A 22 3.16 -22.28 -38.92
CA SER A 22 2.13 -21.97 -37.92
C SER A 22 2.72 -21.67 -36.53
N LEU A 23 3.79 -22.37 -36.13
CA LEU A 23 4.46 -22.14 -34.84
C LEU A 23 5.21 -20.81 -34.84
N VAL A 24 5.86 -20.46 -35.96
CA VAL A 24 6.55 -19.17 -36.11
C VAL A 24 5.54 -18.02 -35.97
N ILE A 25 4.39 -18.10 -36.65
CA ILE A 25 3.32 -17.10 -36.56
C ILE A 25 2.81 -16.97 -35.12
N LEU A 26 2.57 -18.10 -34.44
CA LEU A 26 2.12 -18.12 -33.06
C LEU A 26 3.13 -17.47 -32.09
N ILE A 27 4.43 -17.72 -32.27
CA ILE A 27 5.49 -17.13 -31.43
C ILE A 27 5.56 -15.61 -31.64
N VAL A 28 5.48 -15.14 -32.88
CA VAL A 28 5.49 -13.70 -33.19
C VAL A 28 4.29 -13.00 -32.58
N LEU A 29 3.09 -13.56 -32.75
CA LEU A 29 1.86 -13.04 -32.15
C LEU A 29 1.93 -13.04 -30.61
N PHE A 30 2.41 -14.13 -30.02
CA PHE A 30 2.56 -14.25 -28.58
C PHE A 30 3.54 -13.21 -28.02
N SER A 31 4.67 -12.98 -28.70
CA SER A 31 5.65 -11.96 -28.31
C SER A 31 5.07 -10.55 -28.35
N LEU A 32 4.32 -10.22 -29.41
CA LEU A 32 3.70 -8.91 -29.56
C LEU A 32 2.63 -8.66 -28.49
N LEU A 33 1.78 -9.66 -28.22
CA LEU A 33 0.70 -9.53 -27.24
C LEU A 33 1.22 -9.49 -25.81
N VAL A 34 2.13 -10.40 -25.43
CA VAL A 34 2.52 -10.56 -24.02
C VAL A 34 3.71 -9.68 -23.65
N VAL A 35 4.80 -9.74 -24.42
CA VAL A 35 6.03 -9.02 -24.08
C VAL A 35 5.88 -7.53 -24.36
N VAL A 36 5.27 -7.14 -25.49
CA VAL A 36 5.15 -5.73 -25.86
C VAL A 36 3.89 -5.11 -25.27
N TYR A 37 2.72 -5.63 -25.59
CA TYR A 37 1.47 -4.99 -25.18
C TYR A 37 1.20 -5.16 -23.69
N LEU A 38 1.19 -6.40 -23.18
CA LEU A 38 0.78 -6.66 -21.80
C LEU A 38 1.78 -6.12 -20.77
N MET A 39 3.09 -6.18 -21.01
CA MET A 39 4.07 -5.57 -20.08
C MET A 39 3.95 -4.05 -20.02
N ASN A 40 3.77 -3.37 -21.16
CA ASN A 40 3.58 -1.92 -21.18
C ASN A 40 2.26 -1.51 -20.51
N LEU A 41 1.19 -2.28 -20.74
CA LEU A 41 -0.08 -2.09 -20.03
C LEU A 41 0.11 -2.27 -18.52
N PHE A 42 0.80 -3.32 -18.10
CA PHE A 42 1.04 -3.61 -16.68
C PHE A 42 1.84 -2.48 -16.01
N ILE A 43 2.90 -1.97 -16.65
CA ILE A 43 3.66 -0.82 -16.16
C ILE A 43 2.75 0.41 -16.00
N GLY A 44 1.89 0.70 -16.99
CA GLY A 44 0.96 1.82 -16.92
C GLY A 44 -0.06 1.69 -15.78
N LEU A 45 -0.62 0.50 -15.60
CA LEU A 45 -1.55 0.21 -14.49
C LEU A 45 -0.86 0.29 -13.13
N LEU A 46 0.36 -0.25 -13.01
CA LEU A 46 1.15 -0.20 -11.79
C LEU A 46 1.46 1.24 -11.40
N ASN A 47 1.88 2.06 -12.35
CA ASN A 47 2.16 3.48 -12.12
C ASN A 47 0.91 4.24 -11.65
N MET A 48 -0.27 3.92 -12.19
CA MET A 48 -1.53 4.50 -11.74
C MET A 48 -1.89 4.08 -10.31
N ALA A 49 -1.66 2.81 -9.96
CA ALA A 49 -1.92 2.29 -8.62
C ALA A 49 -0.99 2.92 -7.57
N ILE A 50 0.31 3.04 -7.88
CA ILE A 50 1.31 3.66 -6.99
C ILE A 50 0.93 5.12 -6.66
N ASN A 51 0.48 5.88 -7.65
CA ASN A 51 0.16 7.30 -7.45
C ASN A 51 -1.12 7.58 -6.64
N LYS A 52 -1.97 6.58 -6.39
CA LYS A 52 -3.29 6.78 -5.77
C LYS A 52 -3.24 6.89 -4.24
N ASP A 53 -2.21 6.34 -3.62
CA ASP A 53 -2.18 6.15 -2.17
C ASP A 53 -1.22 7.14 -1.50
N ASN A 54 -1.67 7.82 -0.44
CA ASN A 54 -0.77 8.61 0.41
C ASN A 54 0.08 7.64 1.24
N GLU A 55 1.22 7.25 0.68
CA GLU A 55 2.12 6.20 1.19
C GLU A 55 2.41 6.37 2.69
N ARG A 56 2.60 7.61 3.16
CA ARG A 56 3.02 7.87 4.54
C ARG A 56 1.95 7.55 5.58
N VAL A 57 0.69 7.92 5.33
CA VAL A 57 -0.39 7.69 6.30
C VAL A 57 -0.72 6.20 6.37
N SER A 58 -0.82 5.54 5.22
CA SER A 58 -1.04 4.09 5.15
C SER A 58 0.10 3.31 5.81
N TYR A 59 1.36 3.71 5.55
CA TYR A 59 2.54 3.13 6.19
C TYR A 59 2.51 3.27 7.71
N LEU A 60 2.21 4.45 8.24
CA LEU A 60 2.14 4.68 9.68
C LEU A 60 1.01 3.89 10.33
N LYS A 61 -0.14 3.76 9.66
CA LYS A 61 -1.25 2.93 10.11
C LYS A 61 -0.85 1.46 10.20
N GLN A 62 -0.28 0.90 9.13
CA GLN A 62 0.19 -0.50 9.12
C GLN A 62 1.27 -0.74 10.18
N LYS A 63 2.19 0.21 10.35
CA LYS A 63 3.22 0.14 11.40
C LYS A 63 2.59 0.10 12.80
N ALA A 64 1.55 0.89 13.05
CA ALA A 64 0.85 0.88 14.34
C ALA A 64 0.09 -0.43 14.56
N GLU A 65 -0.56 -0.98 13.53
CA GLU A 65 -1.25 -2.28 13.59
C GLU A 65 -0.27 -3.41 13.95
N VAL A 66 0.87 -3.48 13.26
CA VAL A 66 1.92 -4.47 13.55
C VAL A 66 2.48 -4.31 14.97
N LEU A 67 2.69 -3.07 15.43
CA LEU A 67 3.15 -2.82 16.79
C LEU A 67 2.12 -3.27 17.84
N ALA A 68 0.83 -3.04 17.60
CA ALA A 68 -0.24 -3.49 18.48
C ALA A 68 -0.32 -5.02 18.56
N GLU A 69 -0.13 -5.73 17.44
CA GLU A 69 -0.06 -7.19 17.44
C GLU A 69 1.15 -7.71 18.23
N ILE A 70 2.32 -7.09 18.05
CA ILE A 70 3.53 -7.42 18.81
C ILE A 70 3.28 -7.23 20.31
N GLU A 71 2.70 -6.10 20.69
CA GLU A 71 2.40 -5.78 22.09
C GLU A 71 1.44 -6.80 22.72
N LEU A 72 0.40 -7.18 21.99
CA LEU A 72 -0.66 -8.05 22.51
C LEU A 72 -0.26 -9.52 22.58
N PHE A 73 0.48 -10.02 21.58
CA PHE A 73 0.77 -11.45 21.45
C PHE A 73 2.21 -11.86 21.79
N TYR A 74 3.17 -10.94 21.69
CA TYR A 74 4.60 -11.29 21.78
C TYR A 74 5.33 -10.67 22.98
N LEU A 75 4.73 -9.71 23.69
CA LEU A 75 5.35 -9.09 24.87
C LEU A 75 4.83 -9.66 26.20
N LEU A 76 5.78 -9.98 27.08
CA LEU A 76 5.47 -10.37 28.46
C LEU A 76 4.89 -9.18 29.25
N PRO A 77 4.09 -9.43 30.31
CA PRO A 77 3.51 -8.36 31.13
C PRO A 77 4.53 -7.37 31.69
N ASN A 78 5.75 -7.83 31.99
CA ASN A 78 6.82 -6.96 32.50
C ASN A 78 7.41 -6.05 31.42
N GLN A 79 7.47 -6.51 30.16
CA GLN A 79 7.98 -5.70 29.04
C GLN A 79 6.99 -4.61 28.65
N ARG A 80 5.68 -4.88 28.72
CA ARG A 80 4.63 -3.88 28.47
C ARG A 80 4.57 -2.75 29.50
N ARG A 81 5.03 -3.01 30.73
CA ARG A 81 5.10 -2.01 31.79
C ARG A 81 6.42 -1.23 31.80
N TRP A 82 7.28 -1.44 30.81
CA TRP A 82 8.56 -0.77 30.76
C TRP A 82 8.39 0.64 30.20
N GLU A 83 8.43 1.64 31.10
CA GLU A 83 8.18 3.05 30.78
C GLU A 83 9.08 3.60 29.68
N SER A 84 10.31 3.10 29.55
CA SER A 84 11.22 3.48 28.46
C SER A 84 10.75 3.05 27.07
N TRP A 85 9.93 2.00 26.97
CA TRP A 85 9.40 1.48 25.71
C TRP A 85 7.94 1.93 25.49
N PHE A 86 7.16 2.00 26.58
CA PHE A 86 5.76 2.39 26.60
C PHE A 86 5.54 3.48 27.64
N PRO A 87 5.74 4.76 27.27
CA PRO A 87 5.49 5.87 28.20
C PRO A 87 3.99 6.00 28.48
N GLU A 88 3.65 6.38 29.70
CA GLU A 88 2.26 6.60 30.12
C GLU A 88 1.59 7.76 29.35
N VAL A 89 2.39 8.75 28.94
CA VAL A 89 1.92 9.94 28.22
C VAL A 89 2.74 10.16 26.95
N ILE A 90 2.05 10.30 25.81
CA ILE A 90 2.66 10.62 24.51
C ILE A 90 2.27 12.04 24.10
N TYR A 91 3.24 12.94 24.04
CA TYR A 91 3.03 14.29 23.51
C TYR A 91 3.19 14.28 21.99
N TYR A 92 2.12 14.64 21.27
CA TYR A 92 2.16 14.82 19.82
C TYR A 92 1.89 16.29 19.45
N TYR A 93 2.72 16.83 18.57
CA TYR A 93 2.50 18.17 18.02
C TYR A 93 1.68 18.06 16.74
N ALA A 94 0.46 18.63 16.77
CA ALA A 94 -0.38 18.78 15.60
C ALA A 94 -0.51 20.27 15.25
N ASN A 95 -0.39 20.59 13.96
CA ASN A 95 -0.62 21.94 13.48
C ASN A 95 -2.13 22.25 13.55
N ALA A 96 -2.50 23.30 14.30
CA ALA A 96 -3.89 23.65 14.58
C ALA A 96 -4.70 23.94 13.30
N ASP A 97 -4.11 24.60 12.31
CA ASP A 97 -4.81 24.96 11.06
C ASP A 97 -5.11 23.72 10.22
N LYS A 98 -4.12 22.84 10.05
CA LYS A 98 -4.29 21.56 9.33
C LYS A 98 -5.31 20.66 10.03
N THR A 99 -5.30 20.63 11.37
CA THR A 99 -6.27 19.87 12.14
C THR A 99 -7.69 20.40 11.92
N ARG A 100 -7.88 21.72 11.94
CA ARG A 100 -9.20 22.33 11.69
C ARG A 100 -9.71 22.05 10.28
N GLU A 101 -8.86 22.15 9.27
CA GLU A 101 -9.20 21.85 7.88
C GLU A 101 -9.70 20.41 7.73
N GLU A 102 -8.97 19.45 8.31
CA GLU A 102 -9.34 18.05 8.25
C GLU A 102 -10.64 17.74 9.01
N ILE A 103 -10.89 18.37 10.17
CA ILE A 103 -12.17 18.18 10.87
C ILE A 103 -13.33 18.71 10.02
N LYS A 104 -13.19 19.86 9.36
CA LYS A 104 -14.21 20.39 8.45
C LYS A 104 -14.47 19.42 7.30
N ARG A 105 -13.41 18.85 6.72
CA ARG A 105 -13.50 17.80 5.68
C ARG A 105 -14.32 16.60 6.18
N LEU A 106 -13.97 16.06 7.35
CA LEU A 106 -14.64 14.89 7.95
C LEU A 106 -16.12 15.15 8.29
N ILE A 107 -16.46 16.36 8.75
CA ILE A 107 -17.85 16.76 8.97
C ILE A 107 -18.60 16.80 7.63
N SER A 108 -17.99 17.38 6.59
CA SER A 108 -18.61 17.48 5.26
C SER A 108 -18.78 16.12 4.57
N SER A 109 -17.89 15.16 4.80
CA SER A 109 -18.01 13.78 4.30
C SER A 109 -18.91 12.89 5.15
N ASN A 110 -19.49 13.40 6.24
CA ASN A 110 -20.27 12.65 7.23
C ASN A 110 -19.48 11.48 7.87
N GLU A 111 -18.15 11.58 7.90
CA GLU A 111 -17.22 10.58 8.46
C GLU A 111 -16.76 10.95 9.88
N TRP A 112 -17.27 12.05 10.44
CA TRP A 112 -16.95 12.52 11.78
C TRP A 112 -17.62 11.70 12.89
N ASN A 113 -17.47 10.38 12.85
CA ASN A 113 -18.06 9.43 13.80
C ASN A 113 -16.98 8.80 14.70
N ALA A 114 -16.45 9.60 15.63
CA ALA A 114 -15.50 9.13 16.64
C ALA A 114 -16.23 8.75 17.94
N ASP A 115 -16.88 7.59 17.95
CA ASP A 115 -17.53 7.06 19.17
C ASP A 115 -16.51 6.66 20.25
N ALA A 116 -15.25 6.44 19.86
CA ALA A 116 -14.19 6.03 20.77
C ALA A 116 -13.71 7.13 21.74
N PHE A 117 -13.84 8.42 21.38
CA PHE A 117 -13.30 9.54 22.17
C PHE A 117 -14.22 10.78 22.19
N PRO A 118 -15.36 10.71 22.90
CA PRO A 118 -16.38 11.77 22.89
C PRO A 118 -15.91 13.09 23.52
N GLU A 119 -15.03 13.05 24.53
CA GLU A 119 -14.50 14.25 25.21
C GLU A 119 -13.54 15.02 24.31
N MET A 120 -12.58 14.32 23.70
CA MET A 120 -11.64 14.92 22.74
C MET A 120 -12.38 15.57 21.57
N LYS A 121 -13.43 14.92 21.05
CA LYS A 121 -14.29 15.47 19.99
C LYS A 121 -14.92 16.80 20.40
N LYS A 122 -15.47 16.90 21.61
CA LYS A 122 -16.05 18.15 22.13
C LYS A 122 -15.00 19.27 22.25
N ASP A 123 -13.81 18.95 22.73
CA ASP A 123 -12.76 19.95 22.90
C ASP A 123 -12.15 20.41 21.56
N LEU A 124 -12.07 19.53 20.57
CA LEU A 124 -11.69 19.91 19.20
C LEU A 124 -12.76 20.81 18.57
N PHE A 125 -14.04 20.54 18.78
CA PHE A 125 -15.13 21.42 18.33
C PHE A 125 -15.09 22.81 18.94
N LYS A 126 -14.76 22.94 20.23
CA LYS A 126 -14.61 24.26 20.87
C LYS A 126 -13.44 25.07 20.30
N LYS A 127 -12.43 24.39 19.75
CA LYS A 127 -11.22 25.00 19.20
C LYS A 127 -11.30 25.25 17.69
N LEU A 128 -12.38 24.83 17.02
CA LEU A 128 -12.65 25.08 15.60
C LEU A 128 -13.15 26.50 15.38
#